data_AF-A0A4Q6GJK1-F1
#
_entry.id   AF-A0A4Q6GJK1-F1
#
_cell.length_a   1.000
_cell.length_b   1.000
_cell.length_c   1.000
_cell.angle_alpha   90.00
_cell.angle_beta   90.00
_cell.angle_gamma   90.00
#
_symmetry.space_group_name_H-M   'P 1'
#
loop_
_entity.id
_entity.type
_entity.pdbx_description
1 polymer ?
#
loop_
_entity_poly.entity_id
_entity_poly.type
_entity_poly.pdbx_seq_one_letter_code
_entity_poly.pdbx_strand_id
1 'polypeptide(L)'
;MGKIIGIDLGTTNSCVAIMDGGKARVIENSEGDRTTPSIVAYTKDGEVLVGASAKRQAVTNPKNTFYAVKRLIGRKFTDAEVQKDIGLVSYGIAAHDNGDAWVTTSDGKKLSAQEISARILEKMKKTAEAFLGETVTEAVITVPAYFNDSQRQATKDAGKIAGLDVKRIINEPTAAALAYGLDKDGGDRKIVVYDLGGGTFDVSVIEIANVDGEKQFEVLATNGDTFLGGEDFDKRVIDYLVEEFQKDQGIDLRKDPLALQRLKDAAERAKIELSSSQQTEVNLPYVTADASGPKHLNIKLTRAKLEALVEDLIKKTIEPCRIALNDAGIRTSEIGEVILVGGQTRMPKVQQAVTEFFGKEPRKDVNPDEAVALGAAIQGGVLGGDVKDVLLLDVTPLSLGIETLGGV
;
A
#
# COMPACT_ATOMS: atom_id res chain seq x y z
N MET A 1 9.27 -29.54 6.66
CA MET A 1 8.77 -28.43 5.84
C MET A 1 9.18 -27.15 6.55
N GLY A 2 9.74 -26.18 5.85
CA GLY A 2 10.05 -24.87 6.43
C GLY A 2 8.76 -24.08 6.68
N LYS A 3 8.82 -23.01 7.49
CA LYS A 3 7.66 -22.16 7.74
C LYS A 3 7.19 -21.43 6.47
N ILE A 4 5.87 -21.35 6.29
CA ILE A 4 5.25 -20.47 5.29
C ILE A 4 5.13 -19.07 5.91
N ILE A 5 5.83 -18.10 5.36
CA ILE A 5 5.80 -16.72 5.87
C ILE A 5 4.66 -15.92 5.24
N GLY A 6 4.08 -14.98 5.99
CA GLY A 6 3.10 -14.02 5.48
C GLY A 6 3.79 -12.69 5.16
N ILE A 7 3.69 -12.23 3.92
CA ILE A 7 4.26 -10.95 3.50
C ILE A 7 3.15 -10.02 3.03
N ASP A 8 3.01 -8.91 3.73
CA ASP A 8 2.34 -7.74 3.20
C ASP A 8 3.28 -6.95 2.28
N LEU A 9 3.05 -7.01 0.97
CA LEU A 9 3.83 -6.26 -0.02
C LEU A 9 3.10 -4.95 -0.34
N GLY A 10 3.18 -3.94 0.52
CA GLY A 10 2.48 -2.66 0.32
C GLY A 10 3.19 -1.69 -0.65
N THR A 11 2.46 -0.66 -1.09
CA THR A 11 2.97 0.38 -2.01
C THR A 11 4.08 1.22 -1.37
N THR A 12 3.93 1.58 -0.10
CA THR A 12 4.87 2.46 0.63
C THR A 12 5.72 1.68 1.62
N ASN A 13 5.13 0.71 2.32
CA ASN A 13 5.81 -0.13 3.29
C ASN A 13 5.42 -1.60 3.05
N SER A 14 6.30 -2.51 3.40
CA SER A 14 6.05 -3.95 3.46
C SER A 14 6.26 -4.46 4.88
N CYS A 15 5.56 -5.52 5.25
CA CYS A 15 5.63 -6.13 6.57
C CYS A 15 5.68 -7.65 6.43
N VAL A 16 6.42 -8.33 7.29
CA VAL A 16 6.52 -9.79 7.28
C VAL A 16 6.13 -10.35 8.65
N ALA A 17 5.34 -11.41 8.63
CA ALA A 17 4.87 -12.12 9.81
C ALA A 17 5.01 -13.63 9.64
N ILE A 18 5.00 -14.35 10.75
CA ILE A 18 5.06 -15.81 10.82
C ILE A 18 4.04 -16.34 11.83
N MET A 19 3.72 -17.62 11.71
CA MET A 19 3.12 -18.38 12.81
C MET A 19 4.21 -18.84 13.77
N ASP A 20 4.07 -18.51 15.05
CA ASP A 20 4.98 -18.87 16.13
C ASP A 20 4.19 -19.36 17.35
N GLY A 21 4.33 -20.66 17.67
CA GLY A 21 3.60 -21.25 18.80
C GLY A 21 2.08 -21.12 18.73
N GLY A 22 1.50 -21.19 17.52
CA GLY A 22 0.06 -21.04 17.29
C GLY A 22 -0.43 -19.59 17.22
N LYS A 23 0.44 -18.59 17.34
CA LYS A 23 0.10 -17.16 17.22
C LYS A 23 0.82 -16.51 16.05
N ALA A 24 0.14 -15.60 15.36
CA ALA A 24 0.77 -14.78 14.34
C ALA A 24 1.62 -13.68 14.99
N ARG A 25 2.82 -13.45 14.44
CA ARG A 25 3.76 -12.44 14.92
C ARG A 25 4.46 -11.75 13.75
N VAL A 26 4.47 -10.42 13.76
CA VAL A 26 5.33 -9.60 12.89
C VAL A 26 6.78 -9.63 13.38
N ILE A 27 7.71 -9.68 12.42
CA ILE A 27 9.15 -9.73 12.63
C ILE A 27 9.78 -8.37 12.34
N GLU A 28 10.71 -7.94 13.20
CA GLU A 28 11.53 -6.74 12.98
C GLU A 28 12.61 -7.00 11.93
N ASN A 29 12.84 -6.03 11.06
CA ASN A 29 13.91 -6.09 10.07
C ASN A 29 15.30 -5.86 10.71
N SER A 30 16.36 -5.89 9.89
CA SER A 30 17.75 -5.65 10.34
C SER A 30 17.99 -4.27 10.94
N GLU A 31 17.09 -3.31 10.70
CA GLU A 31 17.13 -1.96 11.24
C GLU A 31 16.35 -1.80 12.55
N GLY A 32 15.65 -2.85 13.01
CA GLY A 32 14.80 -2.83 14.21
C GLY A 32 13.37 -2.35 13.96
N ASP A 33 12.97 -2.14 12.71
CA ASP A 33 11.63 -1.68 12.35
C ASP A 33 10.71 -2.85 12.01
N ARG A 34 9.43 -2.76 12.43
CA ARG A 34 8.39 -3.79 12.15
C ARG A 34 7.84 -3.72 10.73
N THR A 35 8.10 -2.63 10.04
CA THR A 35 7.76 -2.42 8.62
C THR A 35 8.99 -1.92 7.89
N THR A 36 9.11 -2.27 6.61
CA THR A 36 10.23 -1.86 5.76
C THR A 36 9.72 -1.00 4.62
N PRO A 37 10.30 0.18 4.33
CA PRO A 37 9.93 0.96 3.17
C PRO A 37 10.03 0.15 1.87
N SER A 38 8.99 0.20 1.03
CA SER A 38 8.93 -0.45 -0.28
C SER A 38 9.74 0.33 -1.31
N ILE A 39 11.03 0.51 -1.02
CA ILE A 39 11.96 1.36 -1.76
C ILE A 39 13.21 0.55 -2.07
N VAL A 40 13.64 0.59 -3.33
CA VAL A 40 14.85 -0.05 -3.84
C VAL A 40 15.71 0.99 -4.50
N ALA A 41 17.01 1.00 -4.21
CA ALA A 41 17.95 1.89 -4.88
C ALA A 41 19.14 1.11 -5.46
N TYR A 42 19.55 1.50 -6.66
CA TYR A 42 20.78 1.02 -7.28
C TYR A 42 21.83 2.12 -7.16
N THR A 43 22.92 1.82 -6.48
CA THR A 43 24.03 2.76 -6.30
C THR A 43 24.93 2.78 -7.55
N LYS A 44 25.83 3.77 -7.63
CA LYS A 44 26.75 3.91 -8.76
C LYS A 44 27.78 2.79 -8.86
N ASP A 45 28.11 2.15 -7.74
CA ASP A 45 29.01 1.01 -7.61
C ASP A 45 28.30 -0.35 -7.79
N GLY A 46 26.99 -0.34 -8.08
CA GLY A 46 26.22 -1.55 -8.38
C GLY A 46 25.63 -2.26 -7.16
N GLU A 47 25.72 -1.67 -5.98
CA GLU A 47 25.03 -2.16 -4.78
C GLU A 47 23.51 -1.94 -4.91
N VAL A 48 22.74 -2.89 -4.38
CA VAL A 48 21.28 -2.81 -4.29
C VAL A 48 20.89 -2.56 -2.84
N LEU A 49 20.36 -1.37 -2.56
CA LEU A 49 19.83 -0.98 -1.26
C LEU A 49 18.32 -1.21 -1.25
N VAL A 50 17.77 -1.66 -0.12
CA VAL A 50 16.34 -1.90 0.06
C VAL A 50 15.89 -1.42 1.44
N GLY A 51 14.74 -0.75 1.52
CA GLY A 51 14.17 -0.28 2.78
C GLY A 51 14.72 1.07 3.23
N ALA A 52 15.00 1.19 4.54
CA ALA A 52 15.43 2.45 5.14
C ALA A 52 16.74 2.99 4.54
N SER A 53 17.67 2.10 4.15
CA SER A 53 18.92 2.50 3.49
C SER A 53 18.66 3.14 2.11
N ALA A 54 17.76 2.55 1.32
CA ALA A 54 17.32 3.12 0.04
C ALA A 54 16.57 4.44 0.24
N LYS A 55 15.66 4.53 1.22
CA LYS A 55 14.93 5.78 1.56
C LYS A 55 15.90 6.92 1.90
N ARG A 56 16.92 6.65 2.71
CA ARG A 56 17.88 7.68 3.20
C ARG A 56 18.67 8.34 2.07
N GLN A 57 19.07 7.58 1.04
CA GLN A 57 19.87 8.11 -0.07
C GLN A 57 19.05 8.63 -1.25
N ALA A 58 17.71 8.54 -1.19
CA ALA A 58 16.80 8.89 -2.29
C ALA A 58 17.03 10.33 -2.80
N VAL A 59 17.29 11.26 -1.87
CA VAL A 59 17.57 12.67 -2.18
C VAL A 59 18.79 12.86 -3.09
N THR A 60 19.85 12.08 -2.90
CA THR A 60 21.09 12.18 -3.69
C THR A 60 21.11 11.28 -4.93
N ASN A 61 20.14 10.38 -5.06
CA ASN A 61 20.07 9.41 -6.15
C ASN A 61 18.61 9.21 -6.67
N PRO A 62 17.88 10.30 -7.00
CA PRO A 62 16.45 10.23 -7.24
C PRO A 62 16.07 9.44 -8.49
N LYS A 63 16.98 9.34 -9.48
CA LYS A 63 16.74 8.62 -10.74
C LYS A 63 16.95 7.10 -10.67
N ASN A 64 17.68 6.61 -9.66
CA ASN A 64 17.93 5.19 -9.45
C ASN A 64 17.33 4.68 -8.13
N THR A 65 16.41 5.46 -7.54
CA THR A 65 15.67 5.08 -6.34
C THR A 65 14.21 4.89 -6.73
N PHE A 66 13.76 3.64 -6.68
CA PHE A 66 12.45 3.19 -7.11
C PHE A 66 11.55 3.00 -5.89
N TYR A 67 10.37 3.62 -5.90
CA TYR A 67 9.35 3.59 -4.86
C TYR A 67 7.97 3.56 -5.51
N ALA A 68 6.92 3.20 -4.77
CA ALA A 68 5.55 3.09 -5.29
C ALA A 68 5.41 2.19 -6.54
N VAL A 69 6.37 1.28 -6.78
CA VAL A 69 6.39 0.41 -7.97
C VAL A 69 5.20 -0.55 -8.03
N LYS A 70 4.54 -0.79 -6.89
CA LYS A 70 3.26 -1.51 -6.83
C LYS A 70 2.15 -0.82 -7.66
N ARG A 71 2.23 0.50 -7.91
CA ARG A 71 1.31 1.20 -8.83
C ARG A 71 1.55 0.84 -10.30
N LEU A 72 2.73 0.32 -10.65
CA LEU A 72 3.12 -0.06 -12.01
C LEU A 72 2.99 -1.58 -12.29
N ILE A 73 3.03 -2.41 -11.25
CA ILE A 73 3.06 -3.87 -11.39
C ILE A 73 1.83 -4.35 -12.18
N GLY A 74 2.05 -5.14 -13.23
CA GLY A 74 0.99 -5.68 -14.09
C GLY A 74 0.23 -4.67 -14.96
N ARG A 75 0.72 -3.43 -15.10
CA ARG A 75 0.11 -2.40 -15.96
C ARG A 75 0.82 -2.26 -17.31
N LYS A 76 0.09 -1.77 -18.31
CA LYS A 76 0.66 -1.37 -19.60
C LYS A 76 1.19 0.04 -19.53
N PHE A 77 2.25 0.32 -20.29
CA PHE A 77 2.82 1.66 -20.37
C PHE A 77 1.77 2.69 -20.81
N THR A 78 0.83 2.30 -21.68
CA THR A 78 -0.22 3.17 -22.22
C THR A 78 -1.39 3.42 -21.26
N ASP A 79 -1.45 2.75 -20.11
CA ASP A 79 -2.54 2.93 -19.16
C ASP A 79 -2.55 4.37 -18.62
N ALA A 80 -3.73 4.96 -18.46
CA ALA A 80 -3.88 6.34 -18.03
C ALA A 80 -3.24 6.61 -16.66
N GLU A 81 -3.29 5.62 -15.78
CA GLU A 81 -2.65 5.59 -14.47
C GLU A 81 -1.13 5.68 -14.60
N VAL A 82 -0.52 4.87 -15.48
CA VAL A 82 0.93 4.89 -15.70
C VAL A 82 1.37 6.21 -16.31
N GLN A 83 0.59 6.76 -17.26
CA GLN A 83 0.88 8.07 -17.84
C GLN A 83 0.84 9.20 -16.80
N LYS A 84 -0.03 9.11 -15.79
CA LYS A 84 -0.02 10.03 -14.65
C LYS A 84 1.24 9.85 -13.80
N ASP A 85 1.62 8.62 -13.48
CA ASP A 85 2.79 8.31 -12.65
C ASP A 85 4.11 8.83 -13.23
N ILE A 86 4.25 8.90 -14.57
CA ILE A 86 5.44 9.50 -15.23
C ILE A 86 5.72 10.93 -14.74
N GLY A 87 4.68 11.70 -14.41
CA GLY A 87 4.82 13.05 -13.86
C GLY A 87 4.93 13.11 -12.33
N LEU A 88 4.75 11.99 -11.62
CA LEU A 88 4.73 11.90 -10.16
C LEU A 88 6.04 11.37 -9.58
N VAL A 89 6.76 10.53 -10.32
CA VAL A 89 7.97 9.86 -9.84
C VAL A 89 9.24 10.51 -10.38
N SER A 90 10.35 10.31 -9.67
CA SER A 90 11.65 10.87 -10.00
C SER A 90 12.51 10.00 -10.92
N TYR A 91 12.18 8.71 -11.03
CA TYR A 91 12.84 7.75 -11.89
C TYR A 91 12.15 7.64 -13.25
N GLY A 92 12.81 7.07 -14.26
CA GLY A 92 12.21 6.91 -15.57
C GLY A 92 11.24 5.73 -15.63
N ILE A 93 10.13 5.88 -16.35
CA ILE A 93 9.21 4.80 -16.72
C ILE A 93 9.21 4.70 -18.25
N ALA A 94 9.31 3.49 -18.78
CA ALA A 94 9.37 3.24 -20.21
C ALA A 94 8.57 1.99 -20.60
N ALA A 95 8.15 1.94 -21.86
CA ALA A 95 7.57 0.74 -22.44
C ALA A 95 8.64 -0.35 -22.62
N HIS A 96 8.30 -1.56 -22.19
CA HIS A 96 8.95 -2.79 -22.64
C HIS A 96 8.42 -3.20 -24.02
N ASP A 97 9.10 -4.13 -24.69
CA ASP A 97 8.80 -4.56 -26.06
C ASP A 97 7.38 -5.20 -26.18
N ASN A 98 6.86 -5.74 -25.08
CA ASN A 98 5.49 -6.28 -24.97
C ASN A 98 4.44 -5.24 -24.50
N GLY A 99 4.83 -3.97 -24.40
CA GLY A 99 3.99 -2.85 -23.98
C GLY A 99 3.83 -2.67 -22.47
N ASP A 100 4.44 -3.52 -21.62
CA ASP A 100 4.36 -3.38 -20.17
C ASP A 100 5.08 -2.12 -19.67
N ALA A 101 4.61 -1.56 -18.56
CA ALA A 101 5.26 -0.46 -17.88
C ALA A 101 6.49 -0.96 -17.09
N TRP A 102 7.68 -0.56 -17.51
CA TRP A 102 8.94 -0.87 -16.84
C TRP A 102 9.60 0.39 -16.29
N VAL A 103 10.48 0.24 -15.30
CA VAL A 103 11.29 1.34 -14.79
C VAL A 103 12.65 1.37 -15.48
N THR A 104 13.28 2.54 -15.54
CA THR A 104 14.59 2.73 -16.14
C THR A 104 15.55 3.41 -15.19
N THR A 105 16.73 2.84 -15.03
CA THR A 105 17.86 3.46 -14.35
C THR A 105 18.44 4.60 -15.19
N SER A 106 19.26 5.45 -14.58
CA SER A 106 19.87 6.62 -15.23
C SER A 106 20.84 6.27 -16.36
N ASP A 107 21.38 5.05 -16.38
CA ASP A 107 22.24 4.52 -17.45
C ASP A 107 21.43 3.81 -18.57
N GLY A 108 20.10 3.81 -18.48
CA GLY A 108 19.21 3.29 -19.52
C GLY A 108 18.84 1.82 -19.39
N LYS A 109 19.28 1.12 -18.33
CA LYS A 109 18.84 -0.27 -18.07
C LYS A 109 17.35 -0.27 -17.71
N LYS A 110 16.58 -1.11 -18.41
CA LYS A 110 15.16 -1.35 -18.11
C LYS A 110 15.02 -2.49 -17.11
N LEU A 111 14.17 -2.32 -16.11
CA LEU A 111 13.82 -3.32 -15.11
C LEU A 111 12.30 -3.41 -14.99
N SER A 112 11.78 -4.63 -14.89
CA SER A 112 10.36 -4.86 -14.67
C SER A 112 9.94 -4.44 -13.24
N ALA A 113 8.67 -4.10 -13.07
CA ALA A 113 8.11 -3.80 -11.74
C ALA A 113 8.21 -5.02 -10.80
N GLN A 114 8.15 -6.23 -11.36
CA GLN A 114 8.30 -7.51 -10.68
C GLN A 114 9.72 -7.68 -10.14
N GLU A 115 10.76 -7.34 -10.91
CA GLU A 115 12.15 -7.41 -10.43
C GLU A 115 12.41 -6.44 -9.27
N ILE A 116 11.86 -5.23 -9.33
CA ILE A 116 11.98 -4.28 -8.21
C ILE A 116 11.24 -4.80 -6.98
N SER A 117 10.01 -5.27 -7.15
CA SER A 117 9.21 -5.84 -6.05
C SER A 117 9.87 -7.09 -5.45
N ALA A 118 10.54 -7.90 -6.27
CA ALA A 118 11.30 -9.06 -5.81
C ALA A 118 12.43 -8.67 -4.86
N ARG A 119 13.11 -7.53 -5.04
CA ARG A 119 14.13 -7.05 -4.08
C ARG A 119 13.54 -6.73 -2.71
N ILE A 120 12.30 -6.24 -2.67
CA ILE A 120 11.57 -5.99 -1.42
C ILE A 120 11.23 -7.33 -0.75
N LEU A 121 10.70 -8.28 -1.52
CA LEU A 121 10.38 -9.64 -1.05
C LEU A 121 11.62 -10.41 -0.58
N GLU A 122 12.76 -10.27 -1.27
CA GLU A 122 14.05 -10.83 -0.84
C GLU A 122 14.48 -10.28 0.53
N LYS A 123 14.27 -8.98 0.80
CA LYS A 123 14.53 -8.40 2.13
C LYS A 123 13.58 -8.99 3.17
N MET A 124 12.28 -9.15 2.85
CA MET A 124 11.30 -9.72 3.78
C MET A 124 11.62 -11.18 4.12
N LYS A 125 12.00 -11.96 3.10
CA LYS A 125 12.50 -13.32 3.24
C LYS A 125 13.73 -13.35 4.15
N LYS A 126 14.77 -12.54 3.88
CA LYS A 126 15.98 -12.47 4.71
C LYS A 126 15.68 -12.08 6.16
N THR A 127 14.72 -11.19 6.38
CA THR A 127 14.25 -10.82 7.72
C THR A 127 13.67 -12.03 8.45
N ALA A 128 12.82 -12.81 7.80
CA ALA A 128 12.29 -14.03 8.40
C ALA A 128 13.37 -15.09 8.62
N GLU A 129 14.29 -15.30 7.68
CA GLU A 129 15.41 -16.24 7.79
C GLU A 129 16.34 -15.89 8.95
N ALA A 130 16.67 -14.60 9.12
CA ALA A 130 17.51 -14.12 10.22
C ALA A 130 16.85 -14.36 11.59
N PHE A 131 15.53 -14.24 11.67
CA PHE A 131 14.77 -14.51 12.89
C PHE A 131 14.65 -16.01 13.19
N LEU A 132 14.39 -16.83 12.17
CA LEU A 132 14.14 -18.27 12.31
C LEU A 132 15.44 -19.10 12.43
N GLY A 133 16.56 -18.60 11.89
CA GLY A 133 17.81 -19.35 11.83
C GLY A 133 17.81 -20.47 10.77
N GLU A 134 16.86 -20.46 9.85
CA GLU A 134 16.70 -21.44 8.76
C GLU A 134 16.28 -20.77 7.45
N THR A 135 16.47 -21.47 6.32
CA THR A 135 16.07 -21.00 4.99
C THR A 135 14.56 -20.98 4.84
N VAL A 136 14.03 -19.91 4.26
CA VAL A 136 12.60 -19.76 3.95
C VAL A 136 12.38 -19.88 2.45
N THR A 137 11.49 -20.79 2.03
CA THR A 137 11.22 -21.05 0.61
C THR A 137 9.76 -20.82 0.23
N GLU A 138 8.85 -20.65 1.18
CA GLU A 138 7.41 -20.62 0.91
C GLU A 138 6.78 -19.37 1.53
N ALA A 139 5.84 -18.74 0.81
CA ALA A 139 5.17 -17.54 1.30
C ALA A 139 3.70 -17.43 0.86
N VAL A 140 2.92 -16.74 1.68
CA VAL A 140 1.67 -16.08 1.30
C VAL A 140 1.99 -14.61 1.07
N ILE A 141 1.60 -14.06 -0.08
CA ILE A 141 1.86 -12.66 -0.45
C ILE A 141 0.52 -11.94 -0.66
N THR A 142 0.42 -10.72 -0.15
CA THR A 142 -0.81 -9.92 -0.22
C THR A 142 -0.91 -9.15 -1.54
N VAL A 143 -2.14 -8.89 -1.96
CA VAL A 143 -2.49 -7.95 -3.04
C VAL A 143 -3.76 -7.17 -2.67
N PRO A 144 -3.95 -5.97 -3.23
CA PRO A 144 -5.21 -5.24 -3.13
C PRO A 144 -6.36 -6.12 -3.62
N ALA A 145 -7.51 -6.05 -2.96
CA ALA A 145 -8.67 -6.88 -3.31
C ALA A 145 -9.09 -6.62 -4.76
N TYR A 146 -9.00 -5.37 -5.21
CA TYR A 146 -9.39 -4.95 -6.56
C TYR A 146 -8.31 -5.15 -7.65
N PHE A 147 -7.20 -5.84 -7.35
CA PHE A 147 -6.21 -6.20 -8.38
C PHE A 147 -6.80 -7.12 -9.44
N ASN A 148 -6.53 -6.79 -10.71
CA ASN A 148 -6.89 -7.63 -11.86
C ASN A 148 -5.94 -8.83 -12.03
N ASP A 149 -6.25 -9.69 -13.01
CA ASP A 149 -5.49 -10.91 -13.28
C ASP A 149 -4.00 -10.65 -13.56
N SER A 150 -3.68 -9.66 -14.40
CA SER A 150 -2.30 -9.30 -14.75
C SER A 150 -1.49 -8.80 -13.55
N GLN A 151 -2.11 -8.02 -12.67
CA GLN A 151 -1.45 -7.51 -11.45
C GLN A 151 -1.22 -8.63 -10.42
N ARG A 152 -2.17 -9.54 -10.26
CA ARG A 152 -2.04 -10.74 -9.41
C ARG A 152 -0.93 -11.66 -9.91
N GLN A 153 -0.92 -11.95 -11.20
CA GLN A 153 0.11 -12.80 -11.81
C GLN A 153 1.50 -12.16 -11.70
N ALA A 154 1.63 -10.86 -11.99
CA ALA A 154 2.89 -10.15 -11.86
C ALA A 154 3.41 -10.11 -10.40
N THR A 155 2.54 -10.01 -9.41
CA THR A 155 2.92 -10.09 -7.99
C THR A 155 3.40 -11.49 -7.61
N LYS A 156 2.73 -12.53 -8.12
CA LYS A 156 3.17 -13.93 -7.96
C LYS A 156 4.54 -14.17 -8.60
N ASP A 157 4.77 -13.60 -9.78
CA ASP A 157 6.06 -13.68 -10.47
C ASP A 157 7.17 -12.97 -9.68
N ALA A 158 6.88 -11.82 -9.05
CA ALA A 158 7.82 -11.15 -8.15
C ALA A 158 8.26 -12.06 -6.98
N GLY A 159 7.31 -12.81 -6.39
CA GLY A 159 7.61 -13.81 -5.37
C GLY A 159 8.53 -14.93 -5.89
N LYS A 160 8.25 -15.43 -7.10
CA LYS A 160 9.10 -16.44 -7.74
C LYS A 160 10.51 -15.92 -8.01
N ILE A 161 10.65 -14.69 -8.50
CA ILE A 161 11.97 -14.04 -8.73
C ILE A 161 12.74 -13.91 -7.41
N ALA A 162 12.05 -13.61 -6.31
CA ALA A 162 12.65 -13.54 -4.97
C ALA A 162 13.01 -14.92 -4.36
N GLY A 163 12.78 -16.02 -5.09
CA GLY A 163 13.04 -17.38 -4.63
C GLY A 163 12.05 -17.85 -3.56
N LEU A 164 10.78 -17.43 -3.68
CA LEU A 164 9.66 -17.90 -2.87
C LEU A 164 8.67 -18.69 -3.73
N ASP A 165 8.30 -19.88 -3.26
CA ASP A 165 7.13 -20.61 -3.72
C ASP A 165 5.88 -19.93 -3.13
N VAL A 166 5.15 -19.21 -3.97
CA VAL A 166 3.97 -18.45 -3.58
C VAL A 166 2.78 -19.39 -3.44
N LYS A 167 2.56 -19.87 -2.22
CA LYS A 167 1.48 -20.82 -1.88
C LYS A 167 0.10 -20.22 -2.07
N ARG A 168 -0.03 -18.91 -1.81
CA ARG A 168 -1.28 -18.17 -1.97
C ARG A 168 -0.99 -16.69 -2.21
N ILE A 169 -1.77 -16.12 -3.13
CA ILE A 169 -2.02 -14.69 -3.18
C ILE A 169 -3.30 -14.43 -2.39
N ILE A 170 -3.23 -13.59 -1.36
CA ILE A 170 -4.39 -13.26 -0.51
C ILE A 170 -4.76 -11.79 -0.68
N ASN A 171 -6.05 -11.50 -0.67
CA ASN A 171 -6.55 -10.13 -0.70
C ASN A 171 -6.26 -9.41 0.63
N GLU A 172 -5.80 -8.17 0.58
CA GLU A 172 -5.42 -7.36 1.75
C GLU A 172 -6.54 -7.24 2.80
N PRO A 173 -7.77 -6.81 2.42
CA PRO A 173 -8.92 -6.81 3.33
C PRO A 173 -9.24 -8.17 3.96
N THR A 174 -9.11 -9.25 3.19
CA THR A 174 -9.35 -10.61 3.66
C THR A 174 -8.31 -11.03 4.70
N ALA A 175 -7.04 -10.70 4.47
CA ALA A 175 -5.98 -10.94 5.44
C ALA A 175 -6.23 -10.14 6.73
N ALA A 176 -6.60 -8.86 6.62
CA ALA A 176 -6.94 -8.06 7.80
C ALA A 176 -8.14 -8.63 8.57
N ALA A 177 -9.15 -9.16 7.88
CA ALA A 177 -10.29 -9.84 8.51
C ALA A 177 -9.86 -11.11 9.27
N LEU A 178 -8.96 -11.93 8.72
CA LEU A 178 -8.40 -13.09 9.42
C LEU A 178 -7.68 -12.66 10.70
N ALA A 179 -6.82 -11.65 10.63
CA ALA A 179 -6.10 -11.13 11.80
C ALA A 179 -7.05 -10.56 12.86
N TYR A 180 -8.15 -9.94 12.43
CA TYR A 180 -9.17 -9.43 13.32
C TYR A 180 -10.00 -10.54 13.98
N GLY A 181 -10.50 -11.48 13.18
CA GLY A 181 -11.55 -12.41 13.59
C GLY A 181 -11.06 -13.67 14.29
N LEU A 182 -9.79 -14.06 14.13
CA LEU A 182 -9.28 -15.35 14.64
C LEU A 182 -9.49 -15.51 16.15
N ASP A 183 -9.17 -14.48 16.94
CA ASP A 183 -9.26 -14.50 18.40
C ASP A 183 -10.62 -13.99 18.94
N LYS A 184 -11.57 -13.64 18.07
CA LYS A 184 -12.86 -13.10 18.48
C LYS A 184 -13.90 -14.21 18.61
N ASP A 185 -14.43 -14.36 19.81
CA ASP A 185 -15.60 -15.20 20.08
C ASP A 185 -16.91 -14.43 19.89
N GLY A 186 -18.00 -15.15 19.67
CA GLY A 186 -19.36 -14.62 19.56
C GLY A 186 -20.09 -15.14 18.32
N GLY A 187 -21.32 -14.66 18.13
CA GLY A 187 -22.15 -15.04 17.00
C GLY A 187 -21.74 -14.36 15.69
N ASP A 188 -22.50 -14.70 14.65
CA ASP A 188 -22.33 -14.21 13.29
C ASP A 188 -22.32 -12.68 13.25
N ARG A 189 -21.38 -12.12 12.48
CA ARG A 189 -21.25 -10.67 12.32
C ARG A 189 -20.78 -10.32 10.93
N LYS A 190 -21.28 -9.20 10.45
CA LYS A 190 -20.81 -8.57 9.22
C LYS A 190 -19.85 -7.45 9.59
N ILE A 191 -18.66 -7.47 9.00
CA ILE A 191 -17.66 -6.43 9.16
C ILE A 191 -17.45 -5.73 7.82
N VAL A 192 -17.01 -4.47 7.90
CA VAL A 192 -16.42 -3.79 6.74
C VAL A 192 -14.96 -3.54 7.04
N VAL A 193 -14.10 -3.99 6.13
CA VAL A 193 -12.69 -3.61 6.11
C VAL A 193 -12.52 -2.49 5.10
N TYR A 194 -12.14 -1.32 5.58
CA TYR A 194 -11.79 -0.15 4.79
C TYR A 194 -10.27 -0.01 4.83
N ASP A 195 -9.62 -0.31 3.70
CA ASP A 195 -8.16 -0.28 3.57
C ASP A 195 -7.74 0.88 2.66
N LEU A 196 -7.15 1.92 3.26
CA LEU A 196 -6.59 3.05 2.51
C LEU A 196 -5.09 3.11 2.76
N GLY A 197 -4.34 2.56 1.81
CA GLY A 197 -2.90 2.45 1.86
C GLY A 197 -2.18 3.63 1.21
N GLY A 198 -0.93 3.37 0.81
CA GLY A 198 -0.07 4.35 0.14
C GLY A 198 -0.44 4.62 -1.32
N GLY A 199 -1.07 3.68 -2.03
CA GLY A 199 -1.45 3.88 -3.43
C GLY A 199 -2.66 3.10 -3.91
N THR A 200 -3.33 2.38 -3.02
CA THR A 200 -4.56 1.64 -3.31
C THR A 200 -5.57 1.85 -2.19
N PHE A 201 -6.84 1.77 -2.59
CA PHE A 201 -7.98 1.79 -1.70
C PHE A 201 -8.82 0.54 -1.99
N ASP A 202 -9.16 -0.21 -0.94
CA ASP A 202 -10.10 -1.33 -1.01
C ASP A 202 -11.15 -1.21 0.09
N VAL A 203 -12.34 -1.71 -0.22
CA VAL A 203 -13.40 -1.94 0.76
C VAL A 203 -13.98 -3.34 0.54
N SER A 204 -14.05 -4.12 1.61
CA SER A 204 -14.68 -5.44 1.58
C SER A 204 -15.70 -5.58 2.68
N VAL A 205 -16.87 -6.10 2.31
CA VAL A 205 -17.92 -6.54 3.23
C VAL A 205 -17.71 -8.03 3.49
N ILE A 206 -17.48 -8.40 4.74
CA ILE A 206 -17.11 -9.77 5.11
C ILE A 206 -18.03 -10.27 6.21
N GLU A 207 -18.64 -11.44 6.02
CA GLU A 207 -19.37 -12.14 7.05
C GLU A 207 -18.42 -13.11 7.77
N ILE A 208 -18.41 -13.02 9.10
CA ILE A 208 -17.70 -13.94 9.98
C ILE A 208 -18.77 -14.73 10.73
N ALA A 209 -18.85 -16.02 10.46
CA ALA A 209 -19.82 -16.94 11.04
C ALA A 209 -19.14 -18.14 11.69
N ASN A 210 -19.82 -18.80 12.62
CA ASN A 210 -19.38 -20.09 13.15
C ASN A 210 -20.30 -21.18 12.62
N VAL A 211 -19.77 -22.02 11.73
CA VAL A 211 -20.51 -23.08 11.03
C VAL A 211 -19.85 -24.41 11.37
N ASP A 212 -20.61 -25.32 11.99
CA ASP A 212 -20.15 -26.66 12.39
C ASP A 212 -18.89 -26.67 13.28
N GLY A 213 -18.66 -25.59 14.05
CA GLY A 213 -17.48 -25.43 14.91
C GLY A 213 -16.27 -24.82 14.20
N GLU A 214 -16.37 -24.55 12.90
CA GLU A 214 -15.37 -23.85 12.11
C GLU A 214 -15.72 -22.36 11.94
N LYS A 215 -14.72 -21.50 12.03
CA LYS A 215 -14.87 -20.07 11.79
C LYS A 215 -14.80 -19.80 10.28
N GLN A 216 -15.92 -19.45 9.69
CA GLN A 216 -16.04 -19.11 8.28
C GLN A 216 -15.88 -17.60 8.08
N PHE A 217 -15.03 -17.23 7.13
CA PHE A 217 -14.87 -15.86 6.64
C PHE A 217 -15.33 -15.83 5.19
N GLU A 218 -16.43 -15.14 4.90
CA GLU A 218 -17.01 -15.04 3.57
C GLU A 218 -17.04 -13.60 3.09
N VAL A 219 -16.36 -13.32 1.98
CA VAL A 219 -16.40 -12.01 1.34
C VAL A 219 -17.70 -11.89 0.55
N LEU A 220 -18.63 -11.07 1.05
CA LEU A 220 -19.93 -10.86 0.40
C LEU A 220 -19.80 -9.94 -0.83
N ALA A 221 -18.95 -8.92 -0.73
CA ALA A 221 -18.64 -8.01 -1.81
C ALA A 221 -17.31 -7.30 -1.56
N THR A 222 -16.66 -6.88 -2.64
CA THR A 222 -15.46 -6.06 -2.60
C THR A 222 -15.48 -5.02 -3.71
N ASN A 223 -14.95 -3.84 -3.44
CA ASN A 223 -14.78 -2.76 -4.42
C ASN A 223 -13.56 -1.91 -4.03
N GLY A 224 -13.12 -1.00 -4.88
CA GLY A 224 -11.94 -0.20 -4.59
C GLY A 224 -11.44 0.63 -5.77
N ASP A 225 -10.28 1.24 -5.55
CA ASP A 225 -9.52 1.96 -6.56
C ASP A 225 -8.03 1.63 -6.40
N THR A 226 -7.47 0.91 -7.38
CA THR A 226 -6.07 0.46 -7.39
C THR A 226 -5.06 1.59 -7.70
N PHE A 227 -5.53 2.83 -7.78
CA PHE A 227 -4.73 4.02 -8.06
C PHE A 227 -5.17 5.23 -7.21
N LEU A 228 -5.61 4.98 -5.98
CA LEU A 228 -5.98 5.99 -4.99
C LEU A 228 -5.34 5.66 -3.63
N GLY A 229 -4.47 6.52 -3.11
CA GLY A 229 -3.89 6.34 -1.78
C GLY A 229 -3.04 7.52 -1.32
N GLY A 230 -2.25 7.29 -0.26
CA GLY A 230 -1.44 8.33 0.38
C GLY A 230 -0.50 9.12 -0.54
N GLU A 231 0.02 8.53 -1.62
CA GLU A 231 0.83 9.22 -2.63
C GLU A 231 0.04 10.34 -3.34
N ASP A 232 -1.27 10.15 -3.56
CA ASP A 232 -2.13 11.17 -4.17
C ASP A 232 -2.39 12.32 -3.19
N PHE A 233 -2.47 12.03 -1.89
CA PHE A 233 -2.57 13.04 -0.83
C PHE A 233 -1.27 13.84 -0.75
N ASP A 234 -0.12 13.18 -0.80
CA ASP A 234 1.19 13.82 -0.80
C ASP A 234 1.33 14.73 -2.01
N LYS A 235 0.89 14.29 -3.19
CA LYS A 235 0.87 15.12 -4.40
C LYS A 235 0.10 16.43 -4.22
N ARG A 236 -1.08 16.41 -3.58
CA ARG A 236 -1.85 17.64 -3.32
C ARG A 236 -1.11 18.62 -2.43
N VAL A 237 -0.37 18.12 -1.44
CA VAL A 237 0.47 18.94 -0.57
C VAL A 237 1.68 19.48 -1.35
N ILE A 238 2.34 18.65 -2.16
CA ILE A 238 3.47 19.06 -3.02
C ILE A 238 3.02 20.18 -3.98
N ASP A 239 1.92 19.98 -4.70
CA ASP A 239 1.40 20.96 -5.66
C ASP A 239 1.16 22.31 -4.98
N TYR A 240 0.49 22.30 -3.82
CA TYR A 240 0.26 23.50 -3.02
C TYR A 240 1.57 24.18 -2.60
N LEU A 241 2.53 23.43 -2.08
CA LEU A 241 3.81 23.99 -1.64
C LEU A 241 4.62 24.58 -2.80
N VAL A 242 4.61 23.94 -3.98
CA VAL A 242 5.26 24.50 -5.18
C VAL A 242 4.56 25.78 -5.62
N GLU A 243 3.22 25.79 -5.67
CA GLU A 243 2.47 26.98 -6.08
C GLU A 243 2.70 28.17 -5.15
N GLU A 244 2.71 27.95 -3.84
CA GLU A 244 2.99 29.01 -2.87
C GLU A 244 4.44 29.49 -2.98
N PHE A 245 5.41 28.59 -3.13
CA PHE A 245 6.81 28.97 -3.32
C PHE A 245 7.02 29.73 -4.64
N GLN A 246 6.32 29.35 -5.71
CA GLN A 246 6.39 30.05 -6.99
C GLN A 246 5.77 31.44 -6.90
N LYS A 247 4.66 31.62 -6.15
CA LYS A 247 4.06 32.93 -5.90
C LYS A 247 4.98 33.84 -5.09
N ASP A 248 5.66 33.31 -4.08
CA ASP A 248 6.51 34.07 -3.17
C ASP A 248 7.90 34.38 -3.75
N GLN A 249 8.55 33.39 -4.39
CA GLN A 249 9.93 33.47 -4.85
C GLN A 249 10.09 33.54 -6.37
N GLY A 250 9.01 33.34 -7.15
CA GLY A 250 9.06 33.36 -8.62
C GLY A 250 9.74 32.14 -9.26
N ILE A 251 10.02 31.09 -8.48
CA ILE A 251 10.76 29.89 -8.93
C ILE A 251 9.85 28.67 -8.89
N ASP A 252 9.83 27.91 -9.99
CA ASP A 252 9.10 26.65 -10.10
C ASP A 252 9.99 25.46 -9.71
N LEU A 253 9.80 24.95 -8.49
CA LEU A 253 10.59 23.83 -7.94
C LEU A 253 10.40 22.51 -8.69
N ARG A 254 9.37 22.36 -9.53
CA ARG A 254 9.16 21.15 -10.34
C ARG A 254 10.30 20.91 -11.35
N LYS A 255 11.04 21.96 -11.69
CA LYS A 255 12.16 21.92 -12.63
C LYS A 255 13.48 21.48 -11.98
N ASP A 256 13.53 21.39 -10.66
CA ASP A 256 14.70 20.98 -9.88
C ASP A 256 14.42 19.61 -9.22
N PRO A 257 14.94 18.51 -9.78
CA PRO A 257 14.69 17.17 -9.27
C PRO A 257 15.14 16.96 -7.82
N LEU A 258 16.21 17.65 -7.39
CA LEU A 258 16.72 17.55 -6.02
C LEU A 258 15.77 18.27 -5.04
N ALA A 259 15.32 19.47 -5.41
CA ALA A 259 14.34 20.20 -4.63
C ALA A 259 13.01 19.44 -4.53
N LEU A 260 12.54 18.86 -5.64
CA LEU A 260 11.29 18.12 -5.69
C LEU A 260 11.32 16.87 -4.79
N GLN A 261 12.43 16.11 -4.77
CA GLN A 261 12.57 14.96 -3.88
C GLN A 261 12.53 15.38 -2.40
N ARG A 262 13.22 16.47 -2.03
CA ARG A 262 13.17 17.02 -0.66
C ARG A 262 11.78 17.51 -0.29
N LEU A 263 11.06 18.09 -1.25
CA LEU A 263 9.69 18.56 -1.08
C LEU A 263 8.73 17.40 -0.86
N LYS A 264 8.90 16.28 -1.58
CA LYS A 264 8.13 15.06 -1.38
C LYS A 264 8.27 14.52 0.04
N ASP A 265 9.51 14.36 0.53
CA ASP A 265 9.77 13.87 1.89
C ASP A 265 9.21 14.81 2.97
N ALA A 266 9.22 16.12 2.71
CA ALA A 266 8.67 17.12 3.62
C ALA A 266 7.13 17.16 3.60
N ALA A 267 6.52 16.98 2.43
CA ALA A 267 5.07 16.91 2.25
C ALA A 267 4.47 15.67 2.93
N GLU A 268 5.06 14.48 2.72
CA GLU A 268 4.64 13.23 3.41
C GLU A 268 4.67 13.42 4.93
N ARG A 269 5.77 13.98 5.45
CA ARG A 269 5.95 14.23 6.88
C ARG A 269 4.92 15.23 7.42
N ALA A 270 4.70 16.34 6.71
CA ALA A 270 3.71 17.33 7.10
C ALA A 270 2.29 16.74 7.14
N LYS A 271 1.93 15.91 6.14
CA LYS A 271 0.66 15.17 6.13
C LYS A 271 0.51 14.26 7.35
N ILE A 272 1.56 13.51 7.68
CA ILE A 272 1.57 12.62 8.85
C ILE A 272 1.46 13.41 10.15
N GLU A 273 2.25 14.47 10.34
CA GLU A 273 2.21 15.32 11.54
C GLU A 273 0.83 15.97 11.75
N LEU A 274 0.16 16.37 10.68
CA LEU A 274 -1.20 16.93 10.74
C LEU A 274 -2.29 15.91 11.12
N SER A 275 -1.98 14.62 11.16
CA SER A 275 -2.90 13.61 11.68
C SER A 275 -3.03 13.68 13.22
N SER A 276 -2.03 14.24 13.92
CA SER A 276 -2.08 14.47 15.37
C SER A 276 -2.12 15.96 15.73
N SER A 277 -1.47 16.82 14.95
CA SER A 277 -1.37 18.27 15.18
C SER A 277 -2.36 19.07 14.32
N GLN A 278 -2.72 20.27 14.78
CA GLN A 278 -3.59 21.18 14.01
C GLN A 278 -2.82 22.02 12.97
N GLN A 279 -1.50 22.12 13.13
CA GLN A 279 -0.60 22.86 12.25
C GLN A 279 0.80 22.23 12.25
N THR A 280 1.53 22.42 11.17
CA THR A 280 2.96 22.09 11.03
C THR A 280 3.65 23.17 10.17
N GLU A 281 4.97 23.17 10.15
CA GLU A 281 5.80 24.07 9.36
C GLU A 281 6.68 23.25 8.42
N VAL A 282 6.48 23.43 7.11
CA VAL A 282 7.35 22.86 6.09
C VAL A 282 8.54 23.79 5.94
N ASN A 283 9.68 23.38 6.49
CA ASN A 283 10.92 24.15 6.46
C ASN A 283 12.02 23.41 5.69
N LEU A 284 12.36 23.93 4.50
CA LEU A 284 13.45 23.42 3.66
C LEU A 284 14.48 24.53 3.42
N PRO A 285 15.54 24.58 4.24
CA PRO A 285 16.66 25.49 4.01
C PRO A 285 17.40 25.13 2.72
N TYR A 286 17.86 26.13 1.96
CA TYR A 286 18.64 25.92 0.73
C TYR A 286 17.91 24.98 -0.23
N VAL A 287 16.61 25.19 -0.42
CA VAL A 287 15.77 24.34 -1.28
C VAL A 287 16.19 24.47 -2.74
N THR A 288 16.60 25.67 -3.15
CA THR A 288 17.14 25.99 -4.48
C THR A 288 17.96 27.29 -4.40
N ALA A 289 18.46 27.80 -5.52
CA ALA A 289 19.17 29.08 -5.61
C ALA A 289 18.85 29.83 -6.90
N ASP A 290 18.96 31.16 -6.87
CA ASP A 290 18.89 32.02 -8.05
C ASP A 290 20.06 33.04 -8.08
N ALA A 291 19.99 34.03 -8.98
CA ALA A 291 21.02 35.06 -9.09
C ALA A 291 21.18 35.94 -7.83
N SER A 292 20.17 35.98 -6.95
CA SER A 292 20.20 36.70 -5.67
C SER A 292 20.77 35.86 -4.52
N GLY A 293 20.96 34.56 -4.73
CA GLY A 293 21.55 33.64 -3.76
C GLY A 293 20.65 32.45 -3.40
N PRO A 294 20.93 31.77 -2.28
CA PRO A 294 20.16 30.61 -1.85
C PRO A 294 18.74 30.99 -1.43
N LYS A 295 17.79 30.10 -1.69
CA LYS A 295 16.38 30.23 -1.33
C LYS A 295 15.96 29.17 -0.32
N HIS A 296 15.00 29.54 0.53
CA HIS A 296 14.48 28.68 1.59
C HIS A 296 12.96 28.60 1.43
N LEU A 297 12.38 27.41 1.62
CA LEU A 297 10.93 27.27 1.72
C LEU A 297 10.56 27.21 3.19
N ASN A 298 9.71 28.13 3.63
CA ASN A 298 9.12 28.13 4.97
C ASN A 298 7.62 28.40 4.84
N ILE A 299 6.81 27.34 4.90
CA ILE A 299 5.36 27.42 4.74
C ILE A 299 4.68 26.75 5.93
N LYS A 300 3.83 27.50 6.61
CA LYS A 300 2.92 26.93 7.63
C LYS A 300 1.74 26.25 6.94
N LEU A 301 1.48 24.99 7.31
CA LEU A 301 0.37 24.21 6.80
C LEU A 301 -0.55 23.84 7.97
N THR A 302 -1.84 24.15 7.86
CA THR A 302 -2.85 23.77 8.86
C THR A 302 -3.58 22.50 8.45
N ARG A 303 -4.15 21.77 9.41
CA ARG A 303 -4.99 20.61 9.15
C ARG A 303 -6.18 20.98 8.26
N ALA A 304 -6.84 22.10 8.53
CA ALA A 304 -7.95 22.60 7.72
C ALA A 304 -7.54 22.83 6.26
N LYS A 305 -6.32 23.35 6.02
CA LYS A 305 -5.80 23.50 4.65
C LYS A 305 -5.53 22.16 3.99
N LEU A 306 -4.91 21.21 4.71
CA LEU A 306 -4.71 19.84 4.21
C LEU A 306 -6.05 19.20 3.83
N GLU A 307 -7.04 19.24 4.74
CA GLU A 307 -8.37 18.68 4.50
C GLU A 307 -9.02 19.29 3.25
N ALA A 308 -8.95 20.60 3.05
CA ALA A 308 -9.45 21.26 1.85
C ALA A 308 -8.72 20.82 0.56
N LEU A 309 -7.43 20.48 0.64
CA LEU A 309 -6.64 20.03 -0.52
C LEU A 309 -6.98 18.59 -0.95
N VAL A 310 -7.49 17.75 -0.04
CA VAL A 310 -7.69 16.31 -0.27
C VAL A 310 -9.15 15.84 -0.10
N GLU A 311 -10.09 16.75 0.18
CA GLU A 311 -11.48 16.40 0.44
C GLU A 311 -12.12 15.57 -0.68
N ASP A 312 -11.82 15.88 -1.94
CA ASP A 312 -12.32 15.14 -3.09
C ASP A 312 -11.73 13.72 -3.16
N LEU A 313 -10.48 13.51 -2.74
CA LEU A 313 -9.88 12.17 -2.67
C LEU A 313 -10.58 11.32 -1.60
N ILE A 314 -10.92 11.90 -0.45
CA ILE A 314 -11.69 11.23 0.60
C ILE A 314 -13.12 10.92 0.11
N LYS A 315 -13.76 11.84 -0.62
CA LYS A 315 -15.09 11.57 -1.19
C LYS A 315 -15.06 10.39 -2.17
N LYS A 316 -13.98 10.23 -2.94
CA LYS A 316 -13.81 9.12 -3.89
C LYS A 316 -13.73 7.75 -3.21
N THR A 317 -13.34 7.67 -1.93
CA THR A 317 -13.31 6.39 -1.21
C THR A 317 -14.69 5.96 -0.70
N ILE A 318 -15.64 6.89 -0.55
CA ILE A 318 -16.98 6.59 -0.04
C ILE A 318 -17.87 5.93 -1.11
N GLU A 319 -17.67 6.25 -2.38
CA GLU A 319 -18.49 5.67 -3.47
C GLU A 319 -18.31 4.14 -3.57
N PRO A 320 -17.08 3.58 -3.61
CA PRO A 320 -16.89 2.13 -3.56
C PRO A 320 -17.52 1.47 -2.33
N CYS A 321 -17.56 2.15 -1.17
CA CYS A 321 -18.23 1.60 0.01
C CYS A 321 -19.74 1.44 -0.22
N ARG A 322 -20.39 2.41 -0.88
CA ARG A 322 -21.81 2.30 -1.23
C ARG A 322 -22.06 1.17 -2.22
N ILE A 323 -21.21 1.04 -3.24
CA ILE A 323 -21.31 -0.03 -4.24
C ILE A 323 -21.16 -1.40 -3.56
N ALA A 324 -20.12 -1.60 -2.73
CA ALA A 324 -19.90 -2.86 -2.03
C ALA A 324 -21.07 -3.25 -1.11
N LEU A 325 -21.71 -2.30 -0.42
CA LEU A 325 -22.90 -2.59 0.38
C LEU A 325 -24.11 -3.00 -0.48
N ASN A 326 -24.30 -2.34 -1.62
CA ASN A 326 -25.36 -2.69 -2.56
C ASN A 326 -25.14 -4.08 -3.16
N ASP A 327 -23.90 -4.40 -3.56
CA ASP A 327 -23.54 -5.71 -4.13
C ASP A 327 -23.69 -6.83 -3.09
N ALA A 328 -23.36 -6.55 -1.82
CA ALA A 328 -23.60 -7.45 -0.70
C ALA A 328 -25.08 -7.55 -0.29
N GLY A 329 -25.95 -6.68 -0.82
CA GLY A 329 -27.38 -6.64 -0.49
C GLY A 329 -27.70 -6.24 0.95
N ILE A 330 -26.84 -5.46 1.61
CA ILE A 330 -26.99 -5.07 3.01
C ILE A 330 -27.00 -3.56 3.22
N ARG A 331 -27.58 -3.11 4.33
CA ARG A 331 -27.56 -1.70 4.75
C ARG A 331 -26.44 -1.44 5.77
N THR A 332 -26.05 -0.17 5.91
CA THR A 332 -25.07 0.26 6.93
C THR A 332 -25.45 -0.16 8.35
N SER A 333 -26.75 -0.18 8.67
CA SER A 333 -27.28 -0.63 9.96
C SER A 333 -27.03 -2.10 10.28
N GLU A 334 -26.73 -2.92 9.29
CA GLU A 334 -26.48 -4.36 9.43
C GLU A 334 -24.99 -4.69 9.65
N ILE A 335 -24.12 -3.68 9.51
CA ILE A 335 -22.69 -3.82 9.77
C ILE A 335 -22.47 -3.86 11.28
N GLY A 336 -21.88 -4.95 11.76
CA GLY A 336 -21.48 -5.11 13.15
C GLY A 336 -20.30 -4.21 13.50
N GLU A 337 -19.25 -4.19 12.67
CA GLU A 337 -17.98 -3.53 12.98
C GLU A 337 -17.33 -2.94 11.72
N VAL A 338 -16.65 -1.80 11.89
CA VAL A 338 -15.86 -1.14 10.83
C VAL A 338 -14.39 -1.21 11.22
N ILE A 339 -13.56 -1.72 10.34
CA ILE A 339 -12.12 -1.93 10.55
C ILE A 339 -11.37 -1.04 9.58
N LEU A 340 -10.44 -0.24 10.11
CA LEU A 340 -9.55 0.60 9.32
C LEU A 340 -8.19 -0.08 9.18
N VAL A 341 -7.71 -0.16 7.94
CA VAL A 341 -6.41 -0.72 7.56
C VAL A 341 -5.68 0.28 6.66
N GLY A 342 -4.35 0.26 6.69
CA GLY A 342 -3.53 1.16 5.89
C GLY A 342 -3.27 2.51 6.56
N GLY A 343 -2.03 2.97 6.49
CA GLY A 343 -1.57 4.16 7.23
C GLY A 343 -2.31 5.46 6.89
N GLN A 344 -2.92 5.58 5.71
CA GLN A 344 -3.65 6.80 5.32
C GLN A 344 -5.00 6.92 6.04
N THR A 345 -5.51 5.84 6.65
CA THR A 345 -6.68 5.89 7.55
C THR A 345 -6.41 6.57 8.90
N ARG A 346 -5.14 6.85 9.22
CA ARG A 346 -4.77 7.62 10.42
C ARG A 346 -5.19 9.10 10.35
N MET A 347 -5.52 9.60 9.16
CA MET A 347 -6.01 10.96 8.97
C MET A 347 -7.38 11.16 9.62
N PRO A 348 -7.56 12.13 10.54
CA PRO A 348 -8.84 12.35 11.24
C PRO A 348 -10.03 12.55 10.32
N LYS A 349 -9.84 13.26 9.20
CA LYS A 349 -10.92 13.49 8.22
C LYS A 349 -11.38 12.23 7.49
N VAL A 350 -10.47 11.27 7.28
CA VAL A 350 -10.82 9.96 6.72
C VAL A 350 -11.68 9.19 7.73
N GLN A 351 -11.26 9.13 9.00
CA GLN A 351 -12.03 8.48 10.06
C GLN A 351 -13.41 9.12 10.21
N GLN A 352 -13.49 10.45 10.19
CA GLN A 352 -14.75 11.18 10.23
C GLN A 352 -15.67 10.79 9.07
N ALA A 353 -15.18 10.79 7.83
CA ALA A 353 -15.98 10.44 6.66
C ALA A 353 -16.49 8.98 6.72
N VAL A 354 -15.65 8.06 7.21
CA VAL A 354 -16.03 6.65 7.42
C VAL A 354 -17.10 6.54 8.51
N THR A 355 -16.92 7.19 9.66
CA THR A 355 -17.92 7.21 10.74
C THR A 355 -19.25 7.80 10.28
N GLU A 356 -19.23 8.91 9.54
CA GLU A 356 -20.41 9.56 8.99
C GLU A 356 -21.16 8.66 8.01
N PHE A 357 -20.44 7.95 7.14
CA PHE A 357 -21.04 7.06 6.15
C PHE A 357 -21.64 5.80 6.77
N PHE A 358 -20.89 5.10 7.62
CA PHE A 358 -21.35 3.84 8.24
C PHE A 358 -22.21 4.05 9.49
N GLY A 359 -22.26 5.27 10.04
CA GLY A 359 -22.97 5.58 11.28
C GLY A 359 -22.39 4.87 12.50
N LYS A 360 -21.11 4.47 12.44
CA LYS A 360 -20.45 3.64 13.45
C LYS A 360 -18.97 4.02 13.57
N GLU A 361 -18.51 4.18 14.81
CA GLU A 361 -17.09 4.40 15.10
C GLU A 361 -16.26 3.17 14.72
N PRO A 362 -15.16 3.33 13.98
CA PRO A 362 -14.26 2.23 13.66
C PRO A 362 -13.57 1.64 14.89
N ARG A 363 -13.23 0.36 14.79
CA ARG A 363 -12.44 -0.37 15.79
C ARG A 363 -11.07 0.29 15.96
N LYS A 364 -10.61 0.37 17.21
CA LYS A 364 -9.29 0.90 17.59
C LYS A 364 -8.30 -0.16 18.05
N ASP A 365 -8.75 -1.41 18.16
CA ASP A 365 -7.96 -2.57 18.58
C ASP A 365 -7.34 -3.36 17.41
N VAL A 366 -7.36 -2.78 16.20
CA VAL A 366 -6.69 -3.32 15.00
C VAL A 366 -5.50 -2.44 14.67
N ASN A 367 -4.32 -3.02 14.49
CA ASN A 367 -3.15 -2.29 14.04
C ASN A 367 -3.20 -2.13 12.50
N PRO A 368 -3.41 -0.90 11.98
CA PRO A 368 -3.62 -0.69 10.54
C PRO A 368 -2.37 -0.97 9.69
N ASP A 369 -1.18 -1.07 10.29
CA ASP A 369 0.08 -1.31 9.57
C ASP A 369 0.53 -2.78 9.60
N GLU A 370 -0.09 -3.61 10.45
CA GLU A 370 0.36 -4.99 10.71
C GLU A 370 -0.72 -6.05 10.46
N ALA A 371 -2.00 -5.68 10.52
CA ALA A 371 -3.12 -6.62 10.41
C ALA A 371 -3.06 -7.46 9.13
N VAL A 372 -2.66 -6.87 8.01
CA VAL A 372 -2.55 -7.56 6.73
C VAL A 372 -1.46 -8.64 6.76
N ALA A 373 -0.26 -8.32 7.24
CA ALA A 373 0.83 -9.30 7.33
C ALA A 373 0.50 -10.43 8.30
N LEU A 374 -0.11 -10.10 9.46
CA LEU A 374 -0.59 -11.09 10.42
C LEU A 374 -1.61 -12.03 9.79
N GLY A 375 -2.56 -11.49 9.02
CA GLY A 375 -3.54 -12.28 8.27
C GLY A 375 -2.91 -13.20 7.23
N ALA A 376 -1.90 -12.71 6.50
CA ALA A 376 -1.16 -13.52 5.54
C ALA A 376 -0.41 -14.67 6.23
N ALA A 377 0.14 -14.45 7.42
CA ALA A 377 0.77 -15.49 8.22
C ALA A 377 -0.25 -16.52 8.72
N ILE A 378 -1.43 -16.08 9.18
CA ILE A 378 -2.53 -16.99 9.56
C ILE A 378 -2.94 -17.85 8.38
N GLN A 379 -3.08 -17.27 7.18
CA GLN A 379 -3.36 -18.02 5.96
C GLN A 379 -2.26 -19.04 5.64
N GLY A 380 -0.99 -18.69 5.87
CA GLY A 380 0.13 -19.63 5.77
C GLY A 380 -0.02 -20.79 6.76
N GLY A 381 -0.41 -20.51 8.00
CA GLY A 381 -0.72 -21.51 9.03
C GLY A 381 -1.88 -22.43 8.65
N VAL A 382 -2.93 -21.92 8.02
CA VAL A 382 -4.05 -22.73 7.50
C VAL A 382 -3.56 -23.69 6.41
N LEU A 383 -2.72 -23.21 5.48
CA LEU A 383 -2.16 -24.06 4.42
C LEU A 383 -1.16 -25.10 4.93
N GLY A 384 -0.42 -24.76 6.01
CA GLY A 384 0.49 -25.67 6.69
C GLY A 384 -0.19 -26.67 7.64
N GLY A 385 -1.46 -26.46 7.97
CA GLY A 385 -2.22 -27.26 8.93
C GLY A 385 -1.98 -26.91 10.41
N ASP A 386 -1.23 -25.82 10.68
CA ASP A 386 -0.98 -25.30 12.03
C ASP A 386 -2.20 -24.57 12.61
N VAL A 387 -2.99 -23.94 11.73
CA VAL A 387 -4.26 -23.29 12.08
C VAL A 387 -5.40 -24.17 11.58
N LYS A 388 -6.25 -24.60 12.49
CA LYS A 388 -7.42 -25.46 12.22
C LYS A 388 -8.71 -24.68 12.38
N ASP A 389 -9.80 -25.25 11.89
CA ASP A 389 -11.16 -24.76 12.11
C ASP A 389 -11.37 -23.33 11.58
N VAL A 390 -10.70 -22.99 10.48
CA VAL A 390 -10.84 -21.73 9.75
C VAL A 390 -11.09 -22.02 8.27
N LEU A 391 -12.22 -21.53 7.76
CA LEU A 391 -12.60 -21.61 6.36
C LEU A 391 -12.67 -20.20 5.76
N LEU A 392 -12.05 -20.01 4.61
CA LEU A 392 -12.07 -18.74 3.88
C LEU A 392 -12.72 -18.92 2.50
N LEU A 393 -13.77 -18.12 2.25
CA LEU A 393 -14.46 -17.99 0.98
C LEU A 393 -14.28 -16.56 0.46
N ASP A 394 -13.48 -16.40 -0.58
CA ASP A 394 -13.19 -15.11 -1.21
C ASP A 394 -13.81 -15.04 -2.62
N VAL A 395 -13.88 -13.85 -3.21
CA VAL A 395 -14.55 -13.57 -4.48
C VAL A 395 -13.61 -12.97 -5.52
N THR A 396 -13.98 -13.06 -6.80
CA THR A 396 -13.32 -12.27 -7.85
C THR A 396 -13.87 -10.84 -7.85
N PRO A 397 -13.02 -9.79 -7.86
CA PRO A 397 -13.46 -8.40 -7.80
C PRO A 397 -14.04 -7.87 -9.11
N LEU A 398 -13.77 -8.54 -10.24
CA LEU A 398 -14.09 -8.08 -11.58
C LEU A 398 -14.89 -9.13 -12.34
N SER A 399 -15.91 -8.67 -13.07
CA SER A 399 -16.63 -9.52 -14.02
C SER A 399 -15.70 -9.98 -15.13
N LEU A 400 -15.71 -11.28 -15.42
CA LEU A 400 -14.97 -11.87 -16.53
C LEU A 400 -15.89 -11.98 -17.75
N GLY A 401 -15.51 -11.36 -18.85
CA GLY A 401 -16.26 -11.37 -20.11
C GLY A 401 -15.38 -11.69 -21.32
N ILE A 402 -16.01 -11.93 -22.46
CA ILE A 402 -15.36 -12.04 -23.77
C ILE A 402 -15.99 -11.03 -24.71
N GLU A 403 -15.19 -10.42 -25.58
CA GLU A 403 -15.73 -9.55 -26.63
C GLU A 403 -16.42 -10.42 -27.69
N THR A 404 -17.70 -10.15 -27.97
CA THR A 404 -18.43 -10.81 -29.05
C THR A 404 -18.38 -10.00 -30.33
N LEU A 405 -18.65 -10.67 -31.47
CA LEU A 405 -18.67 -10.01 -32.77
C LEU A 405 -19.72 -8.88 -32.77
N GLY A 406 -19.24 -7.63 -32.83
CA GLY A 406 -20.08 -6.43 -32.73
C GLY A 406 -19.71 -5.49 -31.57
N GLY A 407 -18.72 -5.85 -30.74
CA GLY A 407 -18.29 -5.02 -29.61
C GLY A 407 -19.28 -5.04 -28.45
N VAL A 408 -20.02 -6.14 -28.31
CA VAL A 408 -20.98 -6.41 -27.21
C VAL A 408 -20.38 -7.45 -26.27
#